data_AF-A0A8S3AZP3-F1
#
_entry.id   AF-A0A8S3AZP3-F1
#
_cell.length_a   1.000
_cell.length_b   1.000
_cell.length_c   1.000
_cell.angle_alpha   90.00
_cell.angle_beta   90.00
_cell.angle_gamma   90.00
#
_symmetry.space_group_name_H-M   'P 1'
#
loop_
_entity.id
_entity.type
_entity.pdbx_description
1 polymer ?
#
loop_
_entity_poly.entity_id
_entity_poly.type
_entity_poly.pdbx_seq_one_letter_code
_entity_poly.pdbx_strand_id
1 'polypeptide(L)' 'RLGLFYMDQDLIGRNLDKAKTLVDEGGDWDRRNRMKVYQGLRAMSIRDFKSAAELFLDTVATFTSYELMDYQTFVTYTVI' A
#
# COMPACT_ATOMS: atom_id res chain seq x y z
N ARG A 1 -3.75 -1.57 9.30
CA ARG A 1 -2.82 -1.61 10.46
C ARG A 1 -2.91 -2.93 11.23
N LEU A 2 -4.05 -3.27 11.85
CA LEU A 2 -4.21 -4.54 12.60
C LEU A 2 -3.90 -5.79 11.77
N GLY A 3 -4.39 -5.89 10.53
CA GLY A 3 -4.06 -7.05 9.66
C GLY A 3 -2.57 -7.16 9.33
N LEU A 4 -1.87 -6.03 9.14
CA LEU A 4 -0.42 -6.00 8.90
C LEU A 4 0.38 -6.41 10.15
N PHE A 5 -0.11 -6.05 11.33
CA PHE A 5 0.53 -6.41 12.60
C PHE A 5 0.43 -7.92 12.88
N TYR A 6 -0.72 -8.54 12.58
CA TYR A 6 -0.91 -9.99 12.71
C TYR A 6 -0.47 -10.79 11.48
N MET A 7 0.07 -10.12 10.44
CA MET A 7 0.38 -10.68 9.12
C MET A 7 -0.74 -11.53 8.48
N ASP A 8 -1.99 -11.27 8.84
CA ASP A 8 -3.14 -12.00 8.30
C ASP A 8 -3.48 -11.47 6.90
N GLN A 9 -2.98 -12.18 5.88
CA GLN A 9 -3.11 -11.80 4.47
C GLN A 9 -4.55 -11.80 3.97
N ASP A 10 -5.41 -12.67 4.53
CA ASP A 10 -6.82 -12.77 4.15
C ASP A 10 -7.61 -11.58 4.69
N LEU A 11 -7.33 -11.20 5.94
CA LEU A 11 -7.94 -10.03 6.55
C LEU A 11 -7.50 -8.72 5.85
N ILE A 12 -6.22 -8.62 5.49
CA ILE A 12 -5.70 -7.47 4.73
C ILE A 12 -6.36 -7.42 3.34
N GLY A 13 -6.45 -8.55 2.64
CA GLY A 13 -7.06 -8.62 1.31
C GLY A 13 -8.52 -8.16 1.30
N ARG A 14 -9.35 -8.70 2.21
CA ARG A 14 -10.77 -8.32 2.31
C ARG A 14 -10.97 -6.85 2.66
N ASN A 15 -10.15 -6.32 3.57
CA ASN A 15 -10.26 -4.92 3.98
C ASN A 15 -9.74 -3.97 2.89
N LEU A 16 -8.71 -4.38 2.14
CA LEU A 16 -8.23 -3.61 1.00
C LEU A 16 -9.29 -3.56 -0.10
N ASP A 17 -9.96 -4.67 -0.41
CA ASP A 17 -10.95 -4.67 -1.49
C ASP A 17 -12.14 -3.75 -1.16
N LYS A 18 -12.63 -3.83 0.08
CA LYS A 18 -13.64 -2.88 0.61
C LYS A 18 -13.17 -1.43 0.56
N ALA A 19 -11.93 -1.16 0.98
CA ALA A 19 -11.38 0.19 0.96
C ALA A 19 -11.22 0.71 -0.47
N LYS A 20 -10.90 -0.17 -1.44
CA LYS A 20 -10.81 0.20 -2.85
C LYS A 20 -12.15 0.68 -3.38
N THR A 21 -13.23 -0.06 -3.10
CA THR A 21 -14.59 0.34 -3.51
C THR A 21 -14.98 1.70 -2.92
N LEU A 22 -14.71 1.93 -1.63
CA LEU A 22 -15.03 3.19 -0.95
C LEU A 22 -14.20 4.37 -1.46
N VAL A 23 -12.94 4.12 -1.85
CA VAL A 23 -12.05 5.14 -2.42
C VAL A 23 -12.46 5.47 -3.86
N ASP A 24 -12.95 4.49 -4.62
CA ASP A 24 -13.47 4.72 -5.97
C ASP A 24 -14.80 5.48 -5.98
N GLU A 25 -15.66 5.27 -4.98
CA GLU A 25 -16.86 6.10 -4.76
C GLU A 25 -16.53 7.51 -4.25
N GLY A 26 -15.51 7.63 -3.39
CA GLY A 26 -15.15 8.90 -2.75
C GLY A 26 -14.33 9.85 -3.62
N GLY A 27 -13.69 9.37 -4.69
CA GLY A 27 -12.94 10.19 -5.66
C GLY A 27 -11.72 10.93 -5.10
N ASP A 28 -11.36 10.72 -3.83
CA ASP A 28 -10.28 11.41 -3.14
C ASP A 28 -8.92 10.87 -3.61
N TRP A 29 -8.20 11.71 -4.36
CA TRP A 29 -6.93 11.36 -4.99
C TRP A 29 -5.84 11.03 -3.97
N ASP A 30 -5.78 11.74 -2.84
CA ASP A 30 -4.77 11.48 -1.82
C ASP A 30 -5.03 10.13 -1.11
N ARG A 31 -6.31 9.79 -0.89
CA ARG A 31 -6.69 8.46 -0.37
C ARG A 31 -6.36 7.33 -1.35
N ARG A 32 -6.47 7.56 -2.67
CA ARG A 32 -6.02 6.60 -3.69
C ARG A 32 -4.51 6.33 -3.61
N ASN A 33 -3.69 7.35 -3.45
CA ASN A 33 -2.24 7.17 -3.35
C ASN A 33 -1.85 6.42 -2.08
N ARG A 34 -2.44 6.76 -0.93
CA ARG A 34 -2.23 5.99 0.30
C ARG A 34 -2.66 4.53 0.14
N MET A 35 -3.79 4.29 -0.52
CA MET A 35 -4.31 2.95 -0.78
C MET A 35 -3.36 2.12 -1.65
N LYS A 36 -2.77 2.71 -2.69
CA LYS A 36 -1.75 2.06 -3.52
C LYS A 36 -0.53 1.61 -2.70
N VAL A 37 -0.06 2.44 -1.75
CA VAL A 37 1.04 2.07 -0.84
C VAL A 37 0.69 0.84 0.01
N TYR A 38 -0.52 0.78 0.57
CA TYR A 38 -0.97 -0.38 1.33
C TYR A 38 -1.07 -1.65 0.45
N GLN A 39 -1.50 -1.51 -0.80
CA GLN A 39 -1.51 -2.62 -1.76
C GLN A 39 -0.10 -3.08 -2.12
N GLY A 40 0.84 -2.16 -2.34
CA GLY A 40 2.25 -2.49 -2.59
C GLY A 40 2.88 -3.26 -1.42
N LEU A 41 2.58 -2.84 -0.19
CA LEU A 41 3.07 -3.54 1.01
C LEU A 41 2.50 -4.95 1.16
N ARG A 42 1.21 -5.14 0.81
CA ARG A 42 0.62 -6.48 0.73
C ARG A 42 1.26 -7.31 -0.37
N ALA A 43 1.46 -6.74 -1.56
CA ALA A 43 2.10 -7.42 -2.69
C ALA A 43 3.50 -7.92 -2.32
N MET A 44 4.27 -7.10 -1.59
CA MET A 44 5.55 -7.51 -1.01
C MET A 44 5.40 -8.68 -0.01
N SER A 45 4.35 -8.68 0.82
CA SER A 45 4.07 -9.77 1.78
C SER A 45 3.74 -11.11 1.11
N ILE A 46 3.08 -11.09 -0.05
CA ILE A 46 2.76 -12.29 -0.85
C ILE A 46 3.87 -12.66 -1.86
N ARG A 47 5.03 -11.98 -1.80
CA ARG A 47 6.19 -12.15 -2.70
C ARG A 47 5.92 -11.81 -4.17
N ASP A 48 4.93 -10.96 -4.44
CA ASP A 48 4.68 -10.40 -5.77
C ASP A 48 5.44 -9.07 -5.94
N PHE A 49 6.72 -9.18 -6.27
CA PHE A 49 7.61 -8.03 -6.41
C PHE A 49 7.31 -7.19 -7.65
N LYS A 50 6.74 -7.80 -8.70
CA LYS A 50 6.47 -7.08 -9.95
C LYS A 50 5.38 -6.04 -9.74
N SER A 51 4.26 -6.45 -9.17
CA SER A 51 3.18 -5.51 -8.86
C SER A 51 3.54 -4.56 -7.72
N ALA A 52 4.34 -5.01 -6.74
CA ALA A 52 4.82 -4.12 -5.69
C ALA A 52 5.69 -2.98 -6.24
N ALA A 53 6.64 -3.27 -7.13
CA ALA A 53 7.55 -2.29 -7.72
C ALA A 53 6.79 -1.24 -8.54
N GLU A 54 5.84 -1.65 -9.39
CA GLU A 54 5.00 -0.72 -10.16
C GLU A 54 4.20 0.22 -9.23
N LEU A 55 3.58 -0.33 -8.17
CA LEU A 55 2.80 0.45 -7.22
C LEU A 55 3.65 1.40 -6.38
N PHE A 56 4.85 0.98 -5.97
CA PHE A 56 5.78 1.82 -5.20
C PHE A 56 6.40 2.93 -6.05
N LEU A 57 6.78 2.64 -7.30
CA LEU A 57 7.31 3.65 -8.22
C LEU A 57 6.29 4.77 -8.47
N ASP A 58 5.03 4.40 -8.70
CA ASP A 58 3.91 5.34 -8.88
C ASP A 58 3.66 6.22 -7.66
N THR A 59 3.89 5.67 -6.46
CA THR A 59 3.55 6.35 -5.19
C THR A 59 4.74 7.03 -4.52
N VAL A 60 5.98 6.81 -5.00
CA VAL A 60 7.20 7.48 -4.52
C VAL A 60 7.11 9.00 -4.59
N ALA A 61 6.56 9.53 -5.68
CA ALA A 61 6.46 10.98 -5.88
C ALA A 61 5.42 11.64 -4.96
N THR A 62 4.52 10.86 -4.36
CA THR A 62 3.31 11.35 -3.67
C THR A 62 3.11 10.68 -2.32
N PHE A 63 4.20 10.20 -1.70
CA PHE A 63 4.14 9.47 -0.46
C PHE A 63 3.80 10.40 0.72
N THR A 64 2.60 10.22 1.28
CA THR A 64 2.11 10.94 2.48
C THR A 64 1.87 10.03 3.68
N SER A 65 2.26 8.75 3.59
CA SER A 65 1.91 7.71 4.58
C SER A 65 2.98 7.49 5.65
N TYR A 66 3.37 8.55 6.37
CA TYR A 66 4.34 8.50 7.48
C TYR A 66 3.91 7.59 8.66
N GLU A 67 2.64 7.18 8.68
CA GLU A 67 2.09 6.31 9.72
C GLU A 67 2.47 4.83 9.56
N LEU A 68 2.95 4.45 8.37
CA LEU A 68 3.33 3.07 8.03
C LEU A 68 4.83 2.85 8.18
N MET A 69 5.62 3.79 7.67
CA MET A 69 7.07 3.71 7.64
C MET A 69 7.65 5.10 7.37
N ASP A 70 8.91 5.28 7.74
CA ASP A 70 9.64 6.49 7.38
C ASP A 70 9.92 6.52 5.87
N TYR A 71 10.04 7.73 5.31
CA TYR A 71 10.26 7.93 3.89
C TYR A 71 11.56 7.26 3.43
N GLN A 72 12.61 7.28 4.26
CA GLN A 72 13.87 6.61 3.96
C GLN A 72 13.69 5.09 3.81
N THR A 73 12.88 4.48 4.69
CA THR A 73 12.58 3.04 4.62
C THR A 73 11.73 2.72 3.38
N PHE A 74 10.77 3.59 3.04
CA PHE A 74 9.95 3.44 1.85
C PHE A 74 10.77 3.49 0.55
N VAL A 75 11.68 4.45 0.43
CA VAL A 75 12.60 4.56 -0.71
C VAL A 75 13.48 3.32 -0.80
N THR A 76 13.99 2.82 0.33
CA THR A 76 14.78 1.57 0.37
C THR A 76 13.99 0.39 -0.17
N TYR A 77 12.72 0.23 0.21
CA TYR A 77 11.85 -0.83 -0.31
C TYR A 77 11.43 -0.67 -1.77
N THR A 78 11.50 0.54 -2.31
CA THR A 78 11.19 0.79 -3.73
C THR A 78 12.36 0.43 -4.64
N VAL A 79 13.59 0.51 -4.12
CA VAL A 79 14.83 0.30 -4.88
C VAL A 79 15.27 -1.17 -4.90
N ILE A 80 14.92 -1.94 -3.87
CA ILE A 80 15.24 -3.38 -3.72
C ILE A 80 14.34 -4.22 -4.63
#